data_AF-A0A7C9LZG8-F1
#
_entry.id   AF-A0A7C9LZG8-F1
#
_cell.length_a   1.000
_cell.length_b   1.000
_cell.length_c   1.000
_cell.angle_alpha   90.00
_cell.angle_beta   90.00
_cell.angle_gamma   90.00
#
_symmetry.space_group_name_H-M   'P 1'
#
loop_
_entity.id
_entity.type
_entity.pdbx_description
1 polymer ?
#
loop_
_entity_poly.entity_id
_entity_poly.type
_entity_poly.pdbx_seq_one_letter_code
_entity_poly.pdbx_strand_id
1 'polypeptide(L)'
;MKDNRMDNIVECAYNMDNGYVEVWFTDGNMLRIKCEEVEAALRTTEQSLTKLHRLLDNKPIEYVAMALSGEMQAYCDIEDNMVKGMFGTIVQGYLKKGYNRATAEMMAREFF
;
A
#
# COMPACT_ATOMS: atom_id res chain seq x y z
N MET A 1 -23.67 -15.92 -13.38
CA MET A 1 -24.14 -15.00 -12.32
C MET A 1 -23.10 -13.92 -12.20
N LYS A 2 -23.46 -12.64 -12.39
CA LYS A 2 -22.54 -11.53 -12.13
C LYS A 2 -22.34 -11.48 -10.62
N ASP A 3 -21.10 -11.62 -10.18
CA ASP A 3 -20.74 -11.58 -8.77
C ASP A 3 -20.91 -10.15 -8.28
N ASN A 4 -22.06 -9.88 -7.65
CA ASN A 4 -22.55 -8.54 -7.31
C ASN A 4 -22.05 -8.07 -5.94
N ARG A 5 -20.91 -8.57 -5.46
CA ARG A 5 -20.42 -8.35 -4.09
C ARG A 5 -20.26 -6.88 -3.70
N MET A 6 -20.04 -5.97 -4.66
CA MET A 6 -19.95 -4.53 -4.39
C MET A 6 -21.30 -3.80 -4.34
N ASP A 7 -22.37 -4.36 -4.93
CA ASP A 7 -23.69 -3.71 -4.96
C ASP A 7 -24.37 -3.67 -3.58
N ASN A 8 -23.83 -4.42 -2.62
CA ASN A 8 -24.31 -4.48 -1.25
C ASN A 8 -23.55 -3.52 -0.31
N ILE A 9 -22.57 -2.75 -0.80
CA ILE A 9 -21.80 -1.79 -0.01
C ILE A 9 -22.39 -0.39 -0.22
N VAL A 10 -22.81 0.24 0.87
CA VAL A 10 -23.29 1.63 0.88
C VAL A 10 -22.10 2.58 0.91
N GLU A 11 -21.15 2.30 1.81
CA GLU A 11 -20.00 3.15 2.04
C GLU A 11 -18.84 2.32 2.57
N CYS A 12 -17.62 2.79 2.29
CA CYS A 12 -16.42 2.29 2.93
C CYS A 12 -15.49 3.47 3.15
N ALA A 13 -15.06 3.67 4.39
CA ALA A 13 -14.23 4.79 4.77
C ALA A 13 -13.20 4.38 5.83
N TYR A 14 -12.02 4.98 5.74
CA TYR A 14 -11.04 4.93 6.82
C TYR A 14 -11.36 6.02 7.84
N ASN A 15 -11.55 5.60 9.09
CA ASN A 15 -11.79 6.48 10.22
C ASN A 15 -10.47 6.68 10.98
N MET A 16 -9.79 7.79 10.71
CA MET A 16 -8.51 8.13 11.34
C MET A 16 -8.61 8.28 12.87
N ASP A 17 -9.76 8.71 13.40
CA ASP A 17 -9.92 8.95 14.83
C ASP A 17 -9.83 7.66 15.65
N ASN A 18 -10.28 6.54 15.08
CA ASN A 18 -10.27 5.24 15.76
C ASN A 18 -9.35 4.19 15.10
N GLY A 19 -8.80 4.49 13.92
CA GLY A 19 -7.89 3.61 13.17
C GLY A 19 -8.57 2.40 12.53
N TYR A 20 -9.89 2.43 12.32
CA TYR A 20 -10.63 1.38 11.62
C TYR A 20 -10.92 1.78 10.19
N VAL A 21 -10.87 0.81 9.28
CA VAL A 21 -11.65 0.90 8.04
C VAL A 21 -13.01 0.26 8.29
N GLU A 22 -14.05 1.01 7.97
CA GLU A 22 -15.45 0.66 8.22
C GLU A 22 -16.13 0.44 6.87
N VAL A 23 -16.92 -0.63 6.76
CA VAL A 23 -17.73 -0.94 5.57
C VAL A 23 -19.17 -1.05 6.00
N TRP A 24 -20.03 -0.19 5.46
CA TRP A 24 -21.46 -0.19 5.71
C TRP A 24 -22.17 -0.93 4.58
N PHE A 25 -22.98 -1.92 4.93
CA PHE A 25 -23.74 -2.73 3.98
C PHE A 25 -25.19 -2.26 3.88
N THR A 26 -25.83 -2.57 2.75
CA THR A 26 -27.22 -2.19 2.46
C THR A 26 -28.24 -2.84 3.38
N ASP A 27 -27.88 -3.94 4.05
CA ASP A 27 -28.71 -4.65 5.02
C ASP A 27 -28.59 -4.06 6.45
N GLY A 28 -27.79 -3.02 6.64
CA GLY A 28 -27.55 -2.37 7.93
C GLY A 28 -26.41 -2.98 8.74
N ASN A 29 -25.76 -4.05 8.26
CA ASN A 29 -24.57 -4.60 8.89
C ASN A 29 -23.34 -3.71 8.64
N MET A 30 -22.33 -3.86 9.50
CA MET A 30 -21.07 -3.14 9.40
C MET A 30 -19.89 -4.07 9.67
N LEU A 31 -18.91 -4.07 8.75
CA LEU A 31 -17.61 -4.68 8.97
C LEU A 31 -16.63 -3.61 9.45
N ARG A 32 -15.82 -3.95 10.45
CA ARG A 32 -14.74 -3.11 10.96
C ARG A 32 -13.44 -3.89 10.96
N ILE A 33 -12.41 -3.32 10.35
CA ILE A 33 -11.06 -3.89 10.36
C ILE A 33 -10.13 -2.88 11.06
N LYS A 34 -9.47 -3.31 12.13
CA LYS A 34 -8.47 -2.50 12.82
C LYS A 34 -7.18 -2.51 12.00
N CYS A 35 -6.84 -1.39 11.37
CA CYS A 35 -5.71 -1.30 10.43
C CYS A 35 -4.39 -1.65 11.12
N GLU A 36 -4.21 -1.18 12.36
CA GLU A 36 -3.03 -1.45 13.18
C GLU A 36 -2.78 -2.96 13.40
N GLU A 37 -3.83 -3.75 13.62
CA GLU A 37 -3.70 -5.19 13.82
C GLU A 37 -3.32 -5.92 12.52
N VAL A 38 -3.87 -5.48 11.40
CA VAL A 38 -3.51 -6.01 10.08
C VAL A 38 -2.06 -5.65 9.74
N GLU A 39 -1.68 -4.39 9.93
CA GLU A 39 -0.37 -3.86 9.59
C GLU A 39 0.74 -4.40 10.50
N ALA A 40 0.45 -4.69 11.78
CA ALA A 40 1.41 -5.28 12.71
C ALA A 40 1.90 -6.67 12.28
N ALA A 41 1.12 -7.39 11.47
CA ALA A 41 1.50 -8.70 10.94
C ALA A 41 2.33 -8.61 9.65
N LEU A 42 2.48 -7.42 9.06
CA LEU A 42 3.16 -7.21 7.79
C LEU A 42 4.64 -6.91 8.00
N ARG A 43 5.47 -7.40 7.07
CA ARG A 43 6.82 -6.90 6.88
C ARG A 43 6.73 -5.71 5.95
N THR A 44 6.94 -4.51 6.48
CA THR A 44 6.87 -3.24 5.74
C THR A 44 8.18 -2.49 5.79
N THR A 45 8.38 -1.60 4.83
CA THR A 45 9.29 -0.47 4.93
C THR A 45 8.47 0.81 5.16
N GLU A 46 9.12 1.93 5.46
CA GLU A 46 8.44 3.23 5.54
C GLU A 46 7.69 3.58 4.23
N GLN A 47 8.21 3.14 3.08
CA GLN A 47 7.60 3.38 1.78
C GLN A 47 6.34 2.55 1.57
N SER A 48 6.39 1.23 1.77
CA SER A 48 5.20 0.38 1.65
C SER A 48 4.12 0.75 2.67
N LEU A 49 4.51 1.14 3.89
CA LEU A 49 3.57 1.65 4.89
C LEU A 49 2.90 2.97 4.43
N THR A 50 3.68 3.93 3.92
CA THR A 50 3.13 5.17 3.34
C THR A 50 2.15 4.88 2.20
N LYS A 51 2.44 3.86 1.38
CA LYS A 51 1.55 3.42 0.30
C LYS A 51 0.27 2.76 0.81
N LEU A 52 0.32 2.01 1.91
CA LEU A 52 -0.88 1.48 2.57
C LEU A 52 -1.76 2.60 3.15
N HIS A 53 -1.17 3.59 3.83
CA HIS A 53 -1.95 4.72 4.37
C HIS A 53 -2.59 5.56 3.27
N ARG A 54 -1.87 5.80 2.17
CA ARG A 54 -2.47 6.42 0.97
C ARG A 54 -3.58 5.56 0.36
N LEU A 55 -3.47 4.24 0.42
CA LEU A 55 -4.53 3.35 -0.06
C LEU A 55 -5.78 3.45 0.81
N LEU A 56 -5.63 3.52 2.14
CA LEU A 56 -6.74 3.76 3.06
C LEU A 56 -7.47 5.06 2.76
N ASP A 57 -6.72 6.15 2.54
CA ASP A 57 -7.30 7.47 2.28
C ASP A 57 -8.05 7.54 0.94
N ASN A 58 -7.46 6.96 -0.11
CA ASN A 58 -7.97 7.13 -1.47
C ASN A 58 -8.94 6.02 -1.90
N LYS A 59 -8.73 4.80 -1.40
CA LYS A 59 -9.37 3.58 -1.88
C LYS A 59 -9.54 2.54 -0.76
N PRO A 60 -10.29 2.86 0.31
CA PRO A 60 -10.43 1.99 1.48
C PRO A 60 -11.01 0.60 1.13
N ILE A 61 -11.84 0.49 0.09
CA ILE A 61 -12.37 -0.81 -0.39
C ILE A 61 -11.25 -1.73 -0.89
N GLU A 62 -10.26 -1.21 -1.60
CA GLU A 62 -9.12 -2.01 -2.09
C GLU A 62 -8.27 -2.50 -0.91
N TYR A 63 -8.09 -1.67 0.13
CA TYR A 63 -7.43 -2.08 1.37
C TYR A 63 -8.19 -3.23 2.05
N VAL A 64 -9.51 -3.10 2.23
CA VAL A 64 -10.36 -4.14 2.83
C VAL A 64 -10.27 -5.44 2.03
N ALA A 65 -10.36 -5.36 0.70
CA ALA A 65 -10.28 -6.53 -0.15
C ALA A 65 -8.96 -7.29 0.06
N MET A 66 -7.83 -6.58 0.10
CA MET A 66 -6.52 -7.19 0.33
C MET A 66 -6.33 -7.71 1.75
N ALA A 67 -6.87 -7.03 2.76
CA ALA A 67 -6.83 -7.49 4.14
C ALA A 67 -7.57 -8.83 4.29
N LEU A 68 -8.73 -8.97 3.64
CA LEU A 68 -9.54 -10.19 3.69
C LEU A 68 -8.99 -11.31 2.79
N SER A 69 -8.36 -10.98 1.66
CA SER A 69 -7.74 -11.97 0.76
C SER A 69 -6.37 -12.45 1.24
N GLY A 70 -5.74 -11.74 2.18
CA GLY A 70 -4.37 -12.01 2.64
C GLY A 70 -3.29 -11.52 1.66
N GLU A 71 -3.65 -10.71 0.67
CA GLU A 71 -2.73 -10.21 -0.36
C GLU A 71 -1.93 -8.98 0.08
N MET A 72 -2.19 -8.44 1.27
CA MET A 72 -1.58 -7.20 1.73
C MET A 72 -0.05 -7.28 1.86
N GLN A 73 0.51 -8.42 2.25
CA GLN A 73 1.97 -8.61 2.25
C GLN A 73 2.55 -8.56 0.83
N ALA A 74 1.86 -9.16 -0.15
CA ALA A 74 2.31 -9.16 -1.53
C ALA A 74 2.29 -7.74 -2.12
N TYR A 75 1.28 -6.93 -1.77
CA TYR A 75 1.24 -5.52 -2.12
C TYR A 75 2.46 -4.76 -1.58
N CYS A 76 2.79 -4.92 -0.30
CA CYS A 76 3.98 -4.29 0.30
C CYS A 76 5.27 -4.73 -0.39
N ASP A 77 5.44 -6.04 -0.62
CA ASP A 77 6.62 -6.59 -1.27
C ASP A 77 6.77 -6.04 -2.70
N ILE A 78 5.68 -5.86 -3.45
CA ILE A 78 5.69 -5.27 -4.79
C ILE A 78 6.13 -3.80 -4.74
N GLU A 79 5.52 -2.99 -3.88
CA GLU A 79 5.87 -1.57 -3.75
C GLU A 79 7.35 -1.39 -3.37
N ASP A 80 7.85 -2.18 -2.41
CA ASP A 80 9.25 -2.13 -1.99
C ASP A 80 10.21 -2.57 -3.10
N ASN A 81 9.83 -3.59 -3.89
CA ASN A 81 10.64 -4.07 -5.00
C ASN A 81 10.63 -3.10 -6.18
N MET A 82 9.52 -2.41 -6.44
CA MET A 82 9.45 -1.36 -7.46
C MET A 82 10.41 -0.23 -7.15
N VAL A 83 10.45 0.23 -5.89
CA VAL A 83 11.40 1.26 -5.47
C VAL A 83 12.84 0.79 -5.63
N LYS A 84 13.18 -0.43 -5.18
CA LYS A 84 14.53 -0.99 -5.37
C LYS A 84 14.92 -1.07 -6.85
N GLY A 85 13.98 -1.48 -7.72
CA GLY A 85 14.19 -1.56 -9.17
C GLY A 85 14.42 -0.19 -9.81
N MET A 86 13.63 0.82 -9.43
CA MET A 86 13.80 2.19 -9.89
C MET A 86 15.12 2.78 -9.40
N PHE A 87 15.46 2.60 -8.12
CA PHE A 87 16.73 3.02 -7.55
C PHE A 87 17.90 2.41 -8.31
N GLY A 88 17.88 1.09 -8.56
CA GLY A 88 18.89 0.40 -9.36
C GLY A 88 19.01 0.97 -10.77
N THR A 89 17.89 1.27 -11.43
CA THR A 89 17.87 1.86 -12.78
C THR A 89 18.50 3.26 -12.80
N ILE A 90 18.18 4.10 -11.83
CA ILE A 90 18.74 5.46 -11.70
C ILE A 90 20.25 5.39 -11.44
N VAL A 91 20.69 4.52 -10.51
CA VAL A 91 22.11 4.30 -10.23
C VAL A 91 22.86 3.85 -11.50
N GLN A 92 22.31 2.88 -12.24
CA GLN A 92 22.91 2.42 -13.50
C GLN A 92 22.99 3.54 -14.55
N GLY A 93 22.02 4.44 -14.60
CA GLY A 93 22.05 5.63 -15.44
C GLY A 93 23.24 6.55 -15.12
N TYR A 94 23.52 6.79 -13.83
CA TYR A 94 24.67 7.58 -13.41
C TYR A 94 26.00 6.86 -13.64
N LEU A 95 26.09 5.56 -13.37
CA LEU A 95 27.32 4.80 -13.64
C LEU A 95 27.71 4.87 -15.13
N LYS A 96 26.74 4.77 -16.04
CA LYS A 96 26.97 4.93 -17.49
C LYS A 96 27.45 6.33 -17.89
N LYS A 97 27.17 7.36 -17.08
CA LYS A 97 27.68 8.73 -17.26
C LYS A 97 29.07 8.92 -16.66
N GLY A 98 29.68 7.89 -16.06
CA GLY A 98 31.03 7.92 -15.51
C GLY A 98 31.12 8.30 -14.02
N TYR A 99 29.98 8.44 -13.33
CA TYR A 99 30.01 8.65 -11.88
C TYR A 99 30.47 7.39 -11.15
N ASN A 100 31.20 7.54 -10.04
CA ASN A 100 31.50 6.41 -9.17
C ASN A 100 30.24 5.93 -8.44
N ARG A 101 30.27 4.70 -7.92
CA ARG A 101 29.11 4.08 -7.27
C ARG A 101 28.57 4.87 -6.07
N ALA A 102 29.43 5.40 -5.21
CA ALA A 102 28.99 6.14 -4.03
C ALA A 102 28.24 7.42 -4.43
N THR A 103 28.76 8.17 -5.40
CA THR A 103 28.10 9.38 -5.93
C THR A 103 26.79 9.04 -6.65
N ALA A 104 26.77 7.99 -7.46
CA ALA A 104 25.56 7.53 -8.17
C ALA A 104 24.44 7.12 -7.19
N GLU A 105 24.77 6.36 -6.15
CA GLU A 105 23.82 5.97 -5.11
C GLU A 105 23.32 7.16 -4.29
N MET A 106 24.20 8.12 -3.98
CA MET A 106 23.81 9.36 -3.29
C MET A 106 22.80 10.17 -4.11
N MET A 107 23.07 10.40 -5.40
CA MET A 107 22.16 11.14 -6.28
C MET A 107 20.85 10.40 -6.52
N ALA A 108 20.87 9.06 -6.57
CA ALA A 108 19.67 8.27 -6.74
C ALA A 108 18.74 8.32 -5.51
N ARG A 109 19.28 8.56 -4.30
CA ARG A 109 18.47 8.72 -3.08
C ARG A 109 17.65 10.01 -3.07
N GLU A 110 18.01 11.03 -3.85
CA GLU A 110 17.23 12.28 -3.92
C GLU A 110 15.85 12.12 -4.58
N PHE A 111 15.57 10.97 -5.21
CA PHE A 111 14.31 10.69 -5.90
C PHE A 111 13.27 9.93 -5.07
N PHE A 112 13.60 9.54 -3.83
CA PHE A 112 12.79 8.68 -2.97
C PHE A 112 12.66 9.24 -1.55
#